data_AF-A0A9E3CHH2-F1
#
_entry.id   AF-A0A9E3CHH2-F1
#
_cell.length_a   1.000
_cell.length_b   1.000
_cell.length_c   1.000
_cell.angle_alpha   90.00
_cell.angle_beta   90.00
_cell.angle_gamma   90.00
#
_symmetry.space_group_name_H-M   'P 1'
#
loop_
_entity.id
_entity.type
_entity.pdbx_description
1 polymer ?
#
loop_
_entity_poly.entity_id
_entity_poly.type
_entity_poly.pdbx_seq_one_letter_code
_entity_poly.pdbx_strand_id
1 'polypeptide(L)' 'MGIEFSEFSTERIVARMPVEGNRQPYGLLHGGASCVLAESMGSMGAALHAGPGKIVVGVDINATHHRSATEGYVTGVATP' A
#
# COMPACT_ATOMS: atom_id res chain seq x y z
N MET A 1 9.67 0.43 -4.38
CA MET A 1 8.22 0.21 -4.35
C MET A 1 7.73 -0.28 -5.72
N GLY A 2 8.18 -1.45 -6.15
CA GLY A 2 7.57 -2.17 -7.28
C GLY A 2 6.27 -2.80 -6.80
N ILE A 3 5.23 -1.99 -6.62
CA ILE A 3 3.92 -2.44 -6.15
C ILE A 3 3.22 -3.19 -7.28
N GLU A 4 2.76 -4.40 -7.00
CA GLU A 4 2.06 -5.28 -7.94
C GLU A 4 0.66 -5.56 -7.41
N PHE A 5 -0.38 -5.22 -8.18
CA PHE A 5 -1.77 -5.49 -7.84
C PHE A 5 -2.18 -6.87 -8.36
N SER A 6 -2.67 -7.73 -7.47
CA SER A 6 -3.20 -9.06 -7.81
C SER A 6 -4.71 -9.10 -7.86
N GLU A 7 -5.38 -8.22 -7.12
CA GLU A 7 -6.84 -8.03 -7.15
C GLU A 7 -7.15 -6.53 -7.20
N PHE A 8 -8.10 -6.12 -8.04
CA PHE A 8 -8.45 -4.72 -8.21
C PHE A 8 -9.94 -4.57 -8.56
N SER A 9 -10.76 -4.29 -7.55
CA SER A 9 -12.21 -4.12 -7.67
C SER A 9 -12.73 -3.11 -6.65
N THR A 10 -13.99 -2.72 -6.74
CA THR A 10 -14.64 -1.86 -5.74
C THR A 10 -14.69 -2.51 -4.36
N GLU A 11 -14.83 -3.83 -4.28
CA GLU A 11 -14.99 -4.54 -2.99
C GLU A 11 -13.66 -4.86 -2.30
N ARG A 12 -12.58 -5.00 -3.09
CA ARG A 12 -11.30 -5.50 -2.60
C ARG A 12 -10.16 -5.16 -3.53
N ILE A 13 -9.06 -4.71 -2.92
CA ILE A 13 -7.77 -4.49 -3.56
C ILE A 13 -6.72 -5.30 -2.81
N VAL A 14 -5.93 -6.08 -3.55
CA VAL A 14 -4.79 -6.80 -3.01
C VAL A 14 -3.57 -6.43 -3.82
N ALA A 15 -2.52 -6.01 -3.11
CA ALA A 15 -1.25 -5.67 -3.73
C ALA A 15 -0.09 -6.17 -2.88
N ARG A 16 1.05 -6.41 -3.53
CA ARG A 16 2.30 -6.75 -2.84
C ARG A 16 3.41 -5.79 -3.23
N MET A 17 4.39 -5.65 -2.34
CA MET A 17 5.57 -4.82 -2.55
C MET A 17 6.81 -5.57 -2.07
N PRO A 18 7.90 -5.61 -2.85
CA PRO A 18 9.12 -6.27 -2.42
C PRO A 18 9.73 -5.52 -1.24
N VAL A 19 10.31 -6.25 -0.28
CA VAL A 19 11.10 -5.65 0.80
C VAL A 19 12.43 -5.14 0.25
N GLU A 20 13.02 -5.86 -0.72
CA GLU A 20 14.21 -5.40 -1.43
C GLU A 20 13.98 -4.05 -2.12
N GLY A 21 14.99 -3.19 -2.04
CA GLY A 21 14.89 -1.79 -2.49
C GLY A 21 13.95 -0.89 -1.67
N ASN A 22 13.30 -1.42 -0.63
CA ASN A 22 12.38 -0.69 0.26
C ASN A 22 12.78 -0.77 1.74
N ARG A 23 14.01 -1.23 2.00
CA ARG A 23 14.58 -1.32 3.35
C ARG A 23 15.06 0.07 3.82
N GLN A 24 14.96 0.30 5.11
CA GLN A 24 15.70 1.35 5.80
C GLN A 24 17.17 0.94 6.04
N PRO A 25 18.08 1.84 6.45
CA PRO A 25 19.50 1.54 6.63
C PRO A 25 19.82 0.36 7.55
N TYR A 26 18.93 0.03 8.49
CA TYR A 26 19.07 -1.13 9.38
C TYR A 26 18.62 -2.47 8.75
N GLY A 27 18.36 -2.51 7.43
CA GLY A 27 18.00 -3.74 6.71
C GLY A 27 16.55 -4.20 6.89
N LEU A 28 15.75 -3.50 7.69
CA LEU A 28 14.32 -3.75 7.86
C LEU A 28 13.51 -3.02 6.78
N LEU A 29 12.31 -3.50 6.44
CA LEU A 29 11.36 -2.74 5.64
C LEU A 29 11.14 -1.34 6.26
N HIS A 30 11.24 -0.31 5.45
CA HIS A 30 10.99 1.06 5.89
C HIS A 30 9.51 1.24 6.26
N GLY A 31 9.22 1.80 7.44
CA GLY A 31 7.84 2.02 7.90
C GLY A 31 7.02 2.84 6.89
N GLY A 32 7.61 3.92 6.37
CA GLY A 32 7.03 4.71 5.28
C GLY A 32 6.75 3.92 3.99
N ALA A 33 7.49 2.85 3.67
CA ALA A 33 7.15 2.02 2.51
C ALA A 33 5.86 1.23 2.76
N SER A 34 5.62 0.79 4.01
CA SER A 34 4.33 0.20 4.40
C SER A 34 3.19 1.22 4.27
N CYS A 35 3.43 2.46 4.70
CA CYS A 35 2.46 3.55 4.54
C CYS A 35 2.17 3.84 3.07
N VAL A 36 3.17 3.86 2.18
CA VAL A 36 2.91 4.09 0.76
C VAL A 36 2.13 2.93 0.13
N LEU A 37 2.40 1.67 0.50
CA LEU A 37 1.58 0.56 0.04
C LEU A 37 0.11 0.76 0.46
N ALA A 38 -0.14 1.10 1.72
CA ALA A 38 -1.48 1.37 2.24
C ALA A 38 -2.15 2.57 1.55
N GLU A 39 -1.45 3.70 1.46
CA GLU A 39 -1.94 4.93 0.81
C GLU A 39 -2.26 4.71 -0.67
N SER A 40 -1.40 3.96 -1.38
CA SER A 40 -1.61 3.65 -2.79
C SER A 40 -2.88 2.82 -2.99
N MET A 41 -3.09 1.79 -2.18
CA MET A 41 -4.30 0.97 -2.27
C MET A 41 -5.55 1.76 -1.88
N GLY A 42 -5.48 2.58 -0.83
CA GLY A 42 -6.60 3.42 -0.39
C GLY A 42 -7.00 4.46 -1.45
N SER A 43 -6.02 5.17 -2.01
CA SER A 43 -6.23 6.14 -3.09
C SER A 43 -6.82 5.49 -4.34
N MET A 44 -6.32 4.32 -4.74
CA MET A 44 -6.86 3.59 -5.89
C MET A 44 -8.29 3.08 -5.65
N GLY A 45 -8.57 2.57 -4.44
CA GLY A 45 -9.92 2.18 -4.04
C GLY A 45 -10.88 3.35 -4.06
N ALA A 46 -10.49 4.49 -3.48
CA ALA A 46 -11.29 5.70 -3.53
C ALA A 46 -11.50 6.22 -4.96
N ALA A 47 -10.49 6.13 -5.83
CA ALA A 47 -10.61 6.53 -7.24
C ALA A 47 -11.61 5.65 -8.00
N LEU A 48 -11.61 4.33 -7.76
CA LEU A 48 -12.62 3.41 -8.30
C LEU A 48 -14.04 3.81 -7.89
N HIS A 49 -14.25 4.17 -6.62
CA HIS A 49 -15.56 4.60 -6.12
C HIS A 49 -15.99 5.98 -6.65
N ALA A 50 -15.04 6.91 -6.77
CA ALA A 50 -15.32 8.27 -7.22
C ALA A 50 -15.71 8.32 -8.71
N GLY A 51 -15.14 7.43 -9.52
CA GLY A 51 -15.40 7.34 -10.95
C GLY A 51 -14.72 8.43 -11.79
N PRO A 52 -14.96 8.43 -13.12
CA PRO A 52 -14.26 9.30 -14.06
C PRO A 52 -14.46 10.80 -13.78
N GLY A 53 -13.41 11.59 -14.03
CA GLY A 53 -13.45 13.06 -13.90
C GLY A 53 -13.37 13.56 -12.46
N LYS A 54 -13.11 12.68 -11.48
CA LYS A 54 -12.85 13.03 -10.09
C LYS A 54 -11.37 12.85 -9.77
N ILE A 55 -10.88 13.70 -8.87
CA ILE A 55 -9.53 13.60 -8.31
C ILE A 55 -9.68 13.26 -6.83
N VAL A 56 -9.01 12.20 -6.41
CA VAL A 56 -8.97 11.77 -5.01
C VAL A 56 -7.70 12.29 -4.37
N VAL A 57 -7.83 12.77 -3.14
CA VAL A 57 -6.71 13.21 -2.31
C VAL A 57 -6.80 12.53 -0.95
N GLY A 58 -5.71 11.92 -0.51
CA GLY A 58 -5.57 11.44 0.86
C GLY A 58 -5.59 12.62 1.82
N VAL A 59 -6.29 12.47 2.94
CA VAL A 59 -6.40 13.52 3.98
C VAL A 59 -5.49 13.20 5.16
N ASP A 60 -5.51 11.95 5.61
CA ASP A 60 -4.72 11.46 6.73
C ASP A 60 -4.40 9.98 6.52
N ILE A 61 -3.24 9.56 7.03
CA ILE A 61 -2.86 8.16 7.14
C ILE A 61 -2.20 7.91 8.49
N ASN A 62 -2.67 6.88 9.18
CA ASN A 62 -2.04 6.37 10.39
C ASN A 62 -1.54 4.94 10.18
N ALA A 63 -0.39 4.61 10.76
CA ALA A 63 0.15 3.27 10.75
C ALA A 63 0.78 2.92 12.10
N THR A 64 0.56 1.68 12.54
CA THR A 64 1.30 1.06 13.66
C THR A 64 2.09 -0.12 13.13
N HIS A 65 3.39 -0.16 13.45
CA HIS A 65 4.28 -1.22 12.97
C HIS A 65 4.40 -2.33 14.01
N HIS A 66 3.74 -3.47 13.76
CA HIS A 66 3.70 -4.60 14.70
C HIS A 66 4.85 -5.60 14.53
N ARG A 67 5.39 -5.73 13.31
CA ARG A 67 6.42 -6.74 12.98
C ARG A 67 7.36 -6.22 11.91
N SER A 68 8.64 -6.56 12.04
CA SER A 68 9.66 -6.26 11.04
C SER A 68 9.64 -7.28 9.90
N ALA A 69 10.00 -6.84 8.70
CA ALA A 69 10.29 -7.71 7.56
C ALA A 69 11.69 -7.37 7.03
N THR A 70 12.48 -8.38 6.68
CA THR A 70 13.85 -8.21 6.17
C THR A 70 13.98 -8.62 4.71
N GLU A 71 13.10 -9.44 4.17
CA GLU A 71 13.16 -9.95 2.80
C GLU A 71 11.78 -10.37 2.26
N GLY A 72 11.74 -10.81 1.00
CA GLY A 72 10.51 -11.25 0.34
C GLY A 72 9.58 -10.09 -0.03
N TYR A 73 8.28 -10.31 0.15
CA TYR A 73 7.23 -9.34 -0.17
C TYR A 73 6.35 -9.09 1.05
N VAL A 74 5.92 -7.83 1.23
CA VAL A 74 4.75 -7.52 2.05
C VAL A 74 3.51 -7.47 1.18
N THR A 75 2.41 -7.99 1.71
CA THR A 75 1.11 -8.00 1.03
C THR A 75 0.16 -7.11 1.81
N GLY A 76 -0.49 -6.19 1.10
CA GLY A 76 -1.57 -5.35 1.60
C GLY A 76 -2.90 -5.84 1.06
N VAL A 77 -3.92 -5.74 1.90
CA VAL A 77 -5.33 -5.97 1.53
C VAL A 77 -6.10 -4.73 1.98
N ALA A 78 -6.85 -4.14 1.06
CA ALA A 78 -7.74 -3.02 1.33
C ALA A 78 -9.16 -3.38 0.91
N THR A 79 -10.12 -3.01 1.76
CA THR A 79 -11.56 -3.12 1.52
C THR A 79 -12.21 -1.77 1.86
N PRO A 80 -13.34 -1.40 1.22
CA PRO A 80 -14.08 -0.18 1.55
C PRO A 80 -14.53 -0.09 3.01
#